data_AF-A0A1E1W526-F1
#
_entry.id   AF-A0A1E1W526-F1
#
_cell.length_a   1.000
_cell.length_b   1.000
_cell.length_c   1.000
_cell.angle_alpha   90.00
_cell.angle_beta   90.00
_cell.angle_gamma   90.00
#
_symmetry.space_group_name_H-M   'P 1'
#
loop_
_entity.id
_entity.type
_entity.pdbx_description
1 polymer ?
#
loop_
_entity_poly.entity_id
_entity_poly.type
_entity_poly.pdbx_seq_one_letter_code
_entity_poly.pdbx_strand_id
1 'polypeptide(L)'
;GDTLPLLTTASDDEPLPSTSAGTAPAPADLPNELLPGPELNDEILAILGDDLSVVKEYGNDIQADLALRLKHLLTQGMPKEIRKELHDRYLPPGNCNCVGAPELNLEVKAAIPDVIYKRDRSIQAKQKQVGCAISCISEALTILLSRENKDTQIIKLLMDGSRLLCDCQHADSVTRRNF
;
A
#
# COMPACT_ATOMS: atom_id res chain seq x y z
N GLY A 1 43.49 10.82 -63.10
CA GLY A 1 43.64 12.26 -62.91
C GLY A 1 42.32 12.83 -62.47
N ASP A 2 42.26 13.77 -61.56
CA ASP A 2 43.23 14.43 -60.68
C ASP A 2 42.32 15.18 -59.70
N THR A 3 42.37 14.87 -58.40
CA THR A 3 43.06 15.64 -57.36
C THR A 3 42.87 17.18 -57.38
N LEU A 4 42.40 17.65 -56.23
CA LEU A 4 42.21 19.00 -55.70
C LEU A 4 43.33 20.01 -56.04
N PRO A 5 43.12 21.28 -55.66
CA PRO A 5 44.14 22.01 -54.94
C PRO A 5 43.70 22.46 -53.54
N LEU A 6 44.66 22.29 -52.62
CA LEU A 6 44.79 22.77 -51.25
C LEU A 6 45.72 24.00 -51.27
N LEU A 7 45.56 24.96 -50.36
CA LEU A 7 46.64 25.76 -49.72
C LEU A 7 45.95 26.68 -48.68
N THR A 8 46.05 26.50 -47.35
CA THR A 8 47.18 26.58 -46.39
C THR A 8 47.77 27.98 -46.20
N THR A 9 47.83 28.45 -44.94
CA THR A 9 48.99 28.89 -44.12
C THR A 9 48.47 29.52 -42.81
N ALA A 10 48.69 28.92 -41.62
CA ALA A 10 49.76 29.18 -40.60
C ALA A 10 49.41 30.37 -39.65
N SER A 11 49.26 30.18 -38.31
CA SER A 11 50.31 30.09 -37.22
C SER A 11 51.18 31.37 -37.18
N ASP A 12 51.48 32.11 -36.10
CA ASP A 12 51.59 32.00 -34.63
C ASP A 12 51.30 33.43 -34.03
N ASP A 13 51.14 33.77 -32.73
CA ASP A 13 52.06 33.68 -31.59
C ASP A 13 51.40 34.31 -30.32
N GLU A 14 51.98 34.04 -29.14
CA GLU A 14 51.52 34.19 -27.73
C GLU A 14 51.48 35.67 -27.18
N PRO A 15 51.18 36.02 -25.88
CA PRO A 15 51.31 35.24 -24.63
C PRO A 15 50.22 35.33 -23.52
N LEU A 16 50.31 34.40 -22.56
CA LEU A 16 49.64 34.35 -21.24
C LEU A 16 49.87 35.61 -20.35
N PRO A 17 49.00 35.85 -19.34
CA PRO A 17 49.35 35.36 -18.00
C PRO A 17 48.19 34.73 -17.21
N SER A 18 48.60 33.76 -16.39
CA SER A 18 47.85 33.05 -15.35
C SER A 18 47.04 33.95 -14.41
N THR A 19 45.85 33.51 -14.03
CA THR A 19 45.27 33.82 -12.72
C THR A 19 44.42 32.67 -12.20
N SER A 20 44.62 32.46 -10.91
CA SER A 20 44.27 31.35 -10.05
C SER A 20 42.78 30.96 -9.98
N ALA A 21 42.60 29.65 -9.82
CA ALA A 21 41.52 28.92 -9.17
C ALA A 21 40.50 29.75 -8.37
N GLY A 22 39.22 29.58 -8.73
CA GLY A 22 38.06 29.86 -7.90
C GLY A 22 37.09 28.69 -7.98
N THR A 23 37.40 27.60 -7.27
CA THR A 23 36.47 26.50 -7.01
C THR A 23 35.22 27.07 -6.33
N ALA A 24 34.08 26.96 -7.00
CA ALA A 24 32.78 27.16 -6.36
C ALA A 24 32.62 26.07 -5.27
N PRO A 25 32.33 26.42 -4.01
CA PRO A 25 32.09 25.40 -3.00
C PRO A 25 30.75 24.72 -3.29
N ALA A 26 30.78 23.39 -3.28
CA ALA A 26 29.61 22.54 -3.19
C ALA A 26 28.71 22.97 -2.01
N PRO A 27 27.39 22.72 -2.05
CA PRO A 27 26.52 23.01 -0.92
C PRO A 27 27.04 22.23 0.28
N ALA A 28 27.51 22.96 1.30
CA ALA A 28 27.92 22.35 2.55
C ALA A 28 26.71 21.64 3.14
N ASP A 29 26.83 20.32 3.30
CA ASP A 29 26.01 19.55 4.24
C ASP A 29 26.10 20.24 5.60
N LEU A 30 25.02 20.91 5.99
CA LEU A 30 24.84 21.35 7.37
C LEU A 30 24.76 20.07 8.21
N PRO A 31 25.67 19.83 9.16
CA PRO A 31 25.44 18.77 10.13
C PRO A 31 24.16 19.12 10.88
N ASN A 32 23.14 18.25 10.77
CA ASN A 32 21.98 18.27 11.65
C ASN A 32 22.41 17.74 13.04
N GLU A 33 23.41 18.39 13.63
CA GLU A 33 23.75 18.21 15.02
C GLU A 33 22.68 18.96 15.82
N LEU A 34 21.70 18.21 16.31
CA LEU A 34 20.83 18.67 17.37
C LEU A 34 21.77 19.12 18.50
N LEU A 35 21.88 20.43 18.73
CA LEU A 35 22.63 20.95 19.86
C LEU A 35 22.14 20.21 21.10
N PRO A 36 23.01 19.58 21.92
CA PRO A 36 22.59 19.03 23.20
C PRO A 36 22.15 20.20 24.08
N GLY A 37 20.87 20.54 23.96
CA GLY A 37 20.22 21.52 24.79
C GLY A 37 20.11 20.98 26.21
N PRO A 38 20.08 21.86 27.22
CA PRO A 38 19.77 21.43 28.57
C PRO A 38 18.44 20.64 28.58
N GLU A 39 18.43 19.47 29.22
CA GLU A 39 17.17 18.75 29.47
C GLU A 39 16.22 19.70 30.19
N LEU A 40 15.09 19.99 29.54
CA LEU A 40 14.08 20.90 30.07
C LEU A 40 13.33 20.16 31.19
N ASN A 41 13.14 20.84 32.32
CA ASN A 41 12.38 20.28 33.43
C ASN A 41 10.87 20.29 33.12
N ASP A 42 10.11 19.48 33.86
CA ASP A 42 8.67 19.27 33.65
C ASP A 42 7.84 20.57 33.68
N GLU A 43 8.28 21.57 34.44
CA GLU A 43 7.65 22.90 34.51
C GLU A 43 7.81 23.67 33.20
N ILE A 44 8.99 23.64 32.57
CA ILE A 44 9.21 24.27 31.26
C ILE A 44 8.49 23.50 30.16
N LEU A 45 8.45 22.16 30.23
CA LEU A 45 7.70 21.34 29.28
C LEU A 45 6.19 21.65 29.33
N ALA A 46 5.62 21.86 30.52
CA ALA A 46 4.22 22.27 30.67
C ALA A 46 3.94 23.67 30.08
N ILE A 47 4.91 24.59 30.14
CA ILE A 47 4.80 25.92 29.51
C ILE A 47 4.88 25.84 27.98
N LEU A 48 5.67 24.91 27.44
CA LEU A 48 5.81 24.68 25.99
C LEU A 48 4.55 24.08 25.34
N GLY A 49 3.63 23.54 26.16
CA GLY A 49 2.36 22.97 25.73
C GLY A 49 2.44 21.47 25.46
N ASP A 50 1.28 20.85 25.30
CA ASP A 50 1.19 19.43 24.97
C ASP A 50 1.85 19.16 23.61
N ASP A 51 2.71 18.15 23.56
CA ASP A 51 3.30 17.68 22.31
C ASP A 51 2.16 17.19 21.39
N LEU A 52 1.87 17.97 20.35
CA LEU A 52 0.89 17.65 19.31
C LEU A 52 1.37 16.52 18.39
N SER A 53 2.57 15.98 18.62
CA SER A 53 3.01 14.72 18.02
C SER A 53 2.09 13.60 18.53
N VAL A 54 0.99 13.41 17.80
CA VAL A 54 0.01 12.33 18.02
C VAL A 54 0.79 11.03 18.19
N VAL A 55 0.89 10.56 19.43
CA VAL A 55 1.46 9.24 19.73
C VAL A 55 0.53 8.25 19.04
N LYS A 56 0.99 7.74 17.91
CA LYS A 56 0.24 6.76 17.15
C LYS A 56 0.21 5.49 17.98
N GLU A 57 -0.93 5.21 18.59
CA GLU A 57 -1.12 3.96 19.34
C GLU A 57 -1.02 2.78 18.38
N TYR A 58 -0.03 1.92 18.62
CA TYR A 58 0.14 0.64 17.95
C TYR A 58 -0.28 -0.48 18.89
N GLY A 59 -0.87 -1.54 18.35
CA GLY A 59 -1.14 -2.77 19.10
C GLY A 59 0.13 -3.56 19.42
N ASN A 60 -0.05 -4.68 20.12
CA ASN A 60 1.05 -5.60 20.43
C ASN A 60 1.73 -6.14 19.16
N ASP A 61 3.02 -6.43 19.29
CA ASP A 61 3.79 -7.08 18.23
C ASP A 61 3.23 -8.48 17.89
N ILE A 62 3.23 -8.78 16.60
CA ILE A 62 3.00 -10.13 16.07
C ILE A 62 4.34 -10.82 15.80
N GLN A 63 4.32 -12.13 15.53
CA GLN A 63 5.51 -12.89 15.17
C GLN A 63 6.33 -12.19 14.06
N ALA A 64 7.65 -12.03 14.26
CA ALA A 64 8.53 -11.25 13.37
C ALA A 64 8.46 -11.67 11.90
N ASP A 65 8.49 -12.98 11.61
CA ASP A 65 8.39 -13.49 10.23
C ASP A 65 7.04 -13.18 9.58
N LEU A 66 5.96 -13.21 10.37
CA LEU A 66 4.63 -12.84 9.91
C LEU A 66 4.57 -11.33 9.60
N ALA A 67 5.11 -10.50 10.49
CA ALA A 67 5.20 -9.05 10.29
C ALA A 67 5.97 -8.71 9.00
N LEU A 68 7.10 -9.36 8.75
CA LEU A 68 7.90 -9.15 7.54
C LEU A 68 7.10 -9.49 6.28
N ARG A 69 6.40 -10.63 6.26
CA ARG A 69 5.59 -11.06 5.11
C ARG A 69 4.42 -10.11 4.87
N LEU A 70 3.69 -9.72 5.92
CA LEU A 70 2.60 -8.76 5.80
C LEU A 70 3.10 -7.40 5.31
N LYS A 71 4.23 -6.91 5.83
CA LYS A 71 4.85 -5.67 5.34
C LYS A 71 5.17 -5.74 3.84
N HIS A 72 5.74 -6.85 3.38
CA HIS A 72 6.01 -7.03 1.96
C HIS A 72 4.72 -7.03 1.13
N LEU A 73 3.70 -7.80 1.54
CA LEU A 73 2.40 -7.84 0.85
C LEU A 73 1.68 -6.50 0.82
N LEU A 74 1.77 -5.72 1.91
CA LEU A 74 1.14 -4.40 2.01
C LEU A 74 1.85 -3.33 1.17
N THR A 75 3.17 -3.43 1.01
CA THR A 75 3.97 -2.44 0.27
C THR A 75 4.12 -2.77 -1.21
N GLN A 76 4.25 -4.05 -1.56
CA GLN A 76 4.45 -4.51 -2.94
C GLN A 76 3.16 -5.05 -3.58
N GLY A 77 2.12 -5.25 -2.78
CA GLY A 77 0.91 -5.91 -3.23
C GLY A 77 1.09 -7.43 -3.41
N MET A 78 0.00 -8.08 -3.78
CA MET A 78 -0.02 -9.52 -4.08
C MET A 78 0.20 -9.76 -5.58
N PRO A 79 1.05 -10.73 -5.97
CA PRO A 79 1.19 -11.18 -7.35
C PRO A 79 -0.14 -11.62 -7.96
N LYS A 80 -0.33 -11.41 -9.27
CA LYS A 80 -1.61 -11.70 -9.94
C LYS A 80 -1.93 -13.19 -9.94
N GLU A 81 -0.90 -14.01 -10.06
CA GLU A 81 -0.94 -15.47 -10.12
C GLU A 81 -1.42 -16.03 -8.77
N ILE A 82 -0.84 -15.54 -7.67
CA ILE A 82 -1.24 -15.91 -6.30
C ILE A 82 -2.67 -15.44 -6.03
N ARG A 83 -3.04 -14.20 -6.43
CA ARG A 83 -4.41 -13.71 -6.29
C ARG A 83 -5.41 -14.62 -6.99
N LYS A 84 -5.08 -15.05 -8.22
CA LYS A 84 -5.91 -15.96 -9.00
C LYS A 84 -6.02 -17.33 -8.32
N GLU A 85 -4.90 -17.91 -7.88
CA GLU A 85 -4.89 -19.19 -7.16
C GLU A 85 -5.81 -19.16 -5.93
N LEU A 86 -5.75 -18.08 -5.14
CA LEU A 86 -6.62 -17.92 -3.97
C LEU A 86 -8.09 -17.78 -4.35
N HIS A 87 -8.41 -17.02 -5.40
CA HIS A 87 -9.79 -16.87 -5.89
C HIS A 87 -10.36 -18.20 -6.40
N ASP A 88 -9.55 -19.02 -7.05
CA ASP A 88 -9.96 -20.32 -7.57
C ASP A 88 -10.11 -21.36 -6.43
N ARG A 89 -9.30 -21.24 -5.36
CA ARG A 89 -9.35 -22.12 -4.19
C ARG A 89 -10.53 -21.80 -3.26
N TYR A 90 -10.74 -20.53 -2.93
CA TYR A 90 -11.69 -20.10 -1.92
C TYR A 90 -12.94 -19.49 -2.58
N LEU A 91 -13.81 -20.38 -3.05
CA LEU A 91 -15.11 -20.02 -3.62
C LEU A 91 -16.11 -19.62 -2.53
N PRO A 92 -17.16 -18.84 -2.85
CA PRO A 92 -18.25 -18.57 -1.92
C PRO A 92 -18.89 -19.88 -1.42
N PRO A 93 -19.18 -20.02 -0.11
CA PRO A 93 -19.80 -21.23 0.42
C PRO A 93 -21.20 -21.42 -0.17
N GLY A 94 -21.56 -22.66 -0.51
CA GLY A 94 -22.86 -22.97 -1.14
C GLY A 94 -24.08 -22.58 -0.28
N ASN A 95 -23.93 -22.58 1.04
CA ASN A 95 -24.96 -22.14 2.00
C ASN A 95 -24.89 -20.62 2.31
N CYS A 96 -23.93 -19.89 1.75
CA CYS A 96 -23.73 -18.45 1.98
C CYS A 96 -23.27 -17.76 0.68
N ASN A 97 -24.10 -17.88 -0.37
CA ASN A 97 -23.78 -17.37 -1.71
C ASN A 97 -23.69 -15.83 -1.80
N CYS A 98 -24.29 -15.11 -0.83
CA CYS A 98 -24.25 -13.64 -0.76
C CYS A 98 -22.84 -13.07 -0.50
N VAL A 99 -21.88 -13.91 -0.14
CA VAL A 99 -20.45 -13.54 -0.05
C VAL A 99 -19.88 -13.21 -1.44
N GLY A 100 -20.44 -13.78 -2.51
CA GLY A 100 -20.04 -13.48 -3.88
C GLY A 100 -20.40 -12.05 -4.31
N ALA A 101 -19.50 -11.40 -5.05
CA ALA A 101 -19.77 -10.07 -5.63
C ALA A 101 -20.78 -10.19 -6.79
N PRO A 102 -21.91 -9.45 -6.78
CA PRO A 102 -22.87 -9.51 -7.87
C PRO A 102 -22.30 -8.88 -9.14
N GLU A 103 -22.63 -9.47 -10.29
CA GLU A 103 -22.26 -8.93 -11.59
C GLU A 103 -23.18 -7.78 -11.99
N LEU A 104 -22.60 -6.75 -12.63
CA LEU A 104 -23.37 -5.64 -13.15
C LEU A 104 -24.23 -6.13 -14.33
N ASN A 105 -25.53 -5.85 -14.28
CA ASN A 105 -26.44 -6.19 -15.37
C ASN A 105 -26.02 -5.48 -16.68
N LEU A 106 -26.07 -6.20 -17.81
CA LEU A 106 -25.71 -5.70 -19.13
C LEU A 106 -26.55 -4.49 -19.57
N GLU A 107 -27.81 -4.43 -19.15
CA GLU A 107 -28.69 -3.29 -19.43
C GLU A 107 -28.21 -2.01 -18.73
N VAL A 108 -27.80 -2.13 -17.46
CA VAL A 108 -27.25 -1.02 -16.69
C VAL A 108 -25.90 -0.60 -17.25
N LYS A 109 -25.06 -1.56 -17.66
CA LYS A 109 -23.77 -1.29 -18.29
C LYS A 109 -23.91 -0.43 -19.55
N ALA A 110 -24.95 -0.65 -20.37
CA ALA A 110 -25.18 0.14 -21.58
C ALA A 110 -25.68 1.57 -21.28
N ALA A 111 -26.26 1.79 -20.10
CA ALA A 111 -26.88 3.06 -19.71
C ALA A 111 -25.96 3.99 -18.91
N ILE A 112 -24.85 3.50 -18.35
CA ILE A 112 -23.95 4.30 -17.50
C ILE A 112 -22.71 4.81 -18.25
N PRO A 113 -22.18 5.98 -17.89
CA PRO A 113 -20.89 6.47 -18.38
C PRO A 113 -19.73 5.51 -18.07
N ASP A 114 -18.76 5.43 -18.97
CA ASP A 114 -17.56 4.57 -18.83
C ASP A 114 -16.78 4.82 -17.53
N VAL A 115 -16.77 6.06 -17.04
CA VAL A 115 -16.11 6.43 -15.78
C VAL A 115 -16.79 5.74 -14.59
N ILE A 116 -18.13 5.72 -14.57
CA ILE A 116 -18.92 5.06 -13.53
C ILE A 116 -18.76 3.54 -13.66
N TYR A 117 -18.74 3.01 -14.88
CA TYR A 117 -18.50 1.58 -15.13
C TYR A 117 -17.12 1.12 -14.63
N LYS A 118 -16.04 1.87 -14.91
CA LYS A 118 -14.69 1.53 -14.42
C LYS A 118 -14.63 1.54 -12.89
N ARG A 119 -15.30 2.50 -12.25
CA ARG A 119 -15.41 2.56 -10.79
C ARG A 119 -16.17 1.35 -10.23
N ASP A 120 -17.32 0.99 -10.80
CA ASP A 120 -18.07 -0.21 -10.38
C ASP A 120 -17.22 -1.47 -10.50
N ARG A 121 -16.48 -1.63 -11.61
CA ARG A 121 -15.60 -2.77 -11.82
C ARG A 121 -14.50 -2.87 -10.77
N SER A 122 -13.93 -1.73 -10.35
CA SER A 122 -12.94 -1.70 -9.27
C SER A 122 -13.55 -2.13 -7.93
N ILE A 123 -14.78 -1.69 -7.62
CA ILE A 123 -15.50 -2.12 -6.41
C ILE A 123 -15.80 -3.62 -6.49
N GLN A 124 -16.29 -4.10 -7.63
CA GLN A 124 -16.56 -5.52 -7.85
C GLN A 124 -15.30 -6.38 -7.66
N ALA A 125 -14.15 -5.94 -8.18
CA ALA A 125 -12.89 -6.64 -7.98
C ALA A 125 -12.49 -6.71 -6.50
N LYS A 126 -12.69 -5.62 -5.76
CA LYS A 126 -12.48 -5.59 -4.30
C LYS A 126 -13.43 -6.54 -3.58
N GLN A 127 -14.72 -6.52 -3.92
CA GLN A 127 -15.73 -7.41 -3.34
C GLN A 127 -15.44 -8.90 -3.61
N LYS A 128 -14.89 -9.24 -4.79
CA LYS A 128 -14.44 -10.62 -5.08
C LYS A 128 -13.30 -11.03 -4.16
N GLN A 129 -12.33 -10.15 -3.95
CA GLN A 129 -11.19 -10.42 -3.06
C GLN A 129 -11.60 -10.51 -1.58
N VAL A 130 -12.49 -9.63 -1.12
CA VAL A 130 -13.05 -9.70 0.24
C VAL A 130 -13.88 -10.97 0.43
N GLY A 131 -14.69 -11.35 -0.56
CA GLY A 131 -15.47 -12.59 -0.53
C GLY A 131 -14.58 -13.84 -0.41
N CYS A 132 -13.49 -13.89 -1.18
CA CYS A 132 -12.47 -14.93 -1.08
C CYS A 132 -11.85 -15.03 0.33
N ALA A 133 -11.55 -13.88 0.96
CA ALA A 133 -11.05 -13.84 2.33
C ALA A 133 -12.07 -14.34 3.36
N ILE A 134 -13.35 -13.95 3.21
CA ILE A 134 -14.45 -14.45 4.06
C ILE A 134 -14.57 -15.97 3.94
N SER A 135 -14.51 -16.53 2.72
CA SER A 135 -14.53 -17.98 2.49
C SER A 135 -13.36 -18.69 3.19
N CYS A 136 -12.14 -18.17 3.05
CA CYS A 136 -10.96 -18.74 3.69
C CYS A 136 -11.08 -18.76 5.23
N ILE A 137 -11.56 -17.68 5.85
CA ILE A 137 -11.75 -17.63 7.30
C ILE A 137 -12.91 -18.55 7.72
N SER A 138 -13.98 -18.61 6.92
CA SER A 138 -15.12 -19.49 7.17
C SER A 138 -14.71 -20.96 7.19
N GLU A 139 -13.85 -21.39 6.27
CA GLU A 139 -13.32 -22.76 6.26
C GLU A 139 -12.49 -23.05 7.52
N ALA A 140 -11.61 -22.12 7.93
CA ALA A 140 -10.86 -22.26 9.18
C ALA A 140 -11.76 -22.34 10.41
N LEU A 141 -12.83 -21.53 10.46
CA LEU A 141 -13.84 -21.58 11.51
C LEU A 141 -14.61 -22.90 11.50
N THR A 142 -15.01 -23.41 10.33
CA THR A 142 -15.65 -24.73 10.21
C THR A 142 -14.74 -25.82 10.79
N ILE A 143 -13.46 -25.83 10.43
CA ILE A 143 -12.48 -26.79 10.96
C ILE A 143 -12.38 -26.69 12.49
N LEU A 144 -12.30 -25.49 13.06
CA LEU A 144 -12.22 -25.28 14.51
C LEU A 144 -13.50 -25.70 15.23
N LEU A 145 -14.67 -25.37 14.68
CA LEU A 145 -15.97 -25.70 15.25
C LEU A 145 -16.28 -27.21 15.19
N SER A 146 -15.63 -27.95 14.29
CA SER A 146 -15.72 -29.41 14.23
C SER A 146 -14.81 -30.14 15.24
N ARG A 147 -13.90 -29.44 15.92
CA ARG A 147 -13.02 -30.06 16.93
C ARG A 147 -13.75 -30.27 18.26
N GLU A 148 -13.36 -31.31 18.99
CA GLU A 148 -13.84 -31.56 20.36
C GLU A 148 -13.36 -30.45 21.31
N ASN A 149 -12.05 -30.19 21.30
CA ASN A 149 -11.42 -29.10 22.06
C ASN A 149 -11.39 -27.82 21.22
N LYS A 150 -12.36 -26.94 21.46
CA LYS A 150 -12.50 -25.67 20.74
C LYS A 150 -11.78 -24.55 21.49
N ASP A 151 -10.82 -23.92 20.84
CA ASP A 151 -10.21 -22.69 21.35
C ASP A 151 -11.15 -21.51 21.07
N THR A 152 -11.88 -21.09 22.10
CA THR A 152 -12.86 -20.00 22.01
C THR A 152 -12.22 -18.63 21.78
N GLN A 153 -10.95 -18.44 22.15
CA GLN A 153 -10.21 -17.20 21.90
C GLN A 153 -9.89 -17.08 20.41
N ILE A 154 -9.40 -18.14 19.78
CA ILE A 154 -9.14 -18.15 18.33
C ILE A 154 -10.44 -17.98 17.55
N ILE A 155 -11.50 -18.69 17.93
CA ILE A 155 -12.82 -18.54 17.29
C ILE A 155 -13.29 -17.09 17.37
N LYS A 156 -13.15 -16.42 18.53
CA LYS A 156 -13.52 -15.02 18.68
C LYS A 156 -12.72 -14.11 17.74
N LEU A 157 -11.39 -14.26 17.69
CA LEU A 157 -10.53 -13.46 16.79
C LEU A 157 -10.93 -13.61 15.31
N LEU A 158 -11.17 -14.85 14.85
CA LEU A 158 -11.57 -15.13 13.47
C LEU A 158 -12.99 -14.61 13.17
N MET A 159 -13.90 -14.68 14.13
CA MET A 159 -15.25 -14.13 13.97
C MET A 159 -15.26 -12.60 13.93
N ASP A 160 -14.48 -11.93 14.78
CA ASP A 160 -14.37 -10.48 14.75
C ASP A 160 -13.75 -10.00 13.42
N GLY A 161 -12.72 -10.70 12.92
CA GLY A 161 -12.19 -10.46 11.58
C GLY A 161 -13.22 -10.69 10.46
N SER A 162 -13.97 -11.79 10.52
CA SER A 162 -15.05 -12.08 9.56
C SER A 162 -16.13 -11.00 9.54
N ARG A 163 -16.52 -10.48 10.71
CA ARG A 163 -17.53 -9.41 10.82
C ARG A 163 -17.07 -8.13 10.14
N LEU A 164 -15.82 -7.72 10.34
CA LEU A 164 -15.24 -6.53 9.69
C LEU A 164 -15.18 -6.69 8.17
N LEU A 165 -14.85 -7.88 7.66
CA LEU A 165 -14.85 -8.17 6.22
C LEU A 165 -16.27 -8.15 5.64
N CYS A 166 -17.25 -8.73 6.34
CA CYS A 166 -18.66 -8.67 5.94
C CYS A 166 -19.18 -7.23 5.91
N ASP A 167 -18.78 -6.39 6.86
CA ASP A 167 -19.13 -4.97 6.87
C ASP A 167 -18.54 -4.23 5.67
N CYS A 168 -17.26 -4.49 5.33
CA CYS A 168 -16.64 -3.95 4.11
C CYS A 168 -17.41 -4.36 2.84
N GLN A 169 -17.81 -5.63 2.75
CA GLN A 169 -18.61 -6.16 1.64
C GLN A 169 -19.97 -5.47 1.53
N HIS A 170 -20.61 -5.23 2.67
CA HIS A 170 -21.88 -4.53 2.76
C HIS A 170 -21.75 -3.06 2.34
N ALA A 171 -20.74 -2.35 2.85
CA ALA A 171 -20.45 -0.95 2.50
C ALA A 171 -20.23 -0.78 1.00
N ASP A 172 -19.50 -1.70 0.36
CA ASP A 172 -19.34 -1.71 -1.09
C ASP A 172 -20.66 -1.93 -1.82
N SER A 173 -21.50 -2.84 -1.32
CA SER A 173 -22.82 -3.13 -1.91
C SER A 173 -23.79 -1.96 -1.77
N VAL A 174 -23.73 -1.21 -0.66
CA VAL A 174 -24.45 0.06 -0.49
C VAL A 174 -23.92 1.09 -1.48
N THR A 175 -22.60 1.22 -1.57
CA THR A 175 -21.94 2.15 -2.48
C THR A 175 -22.36 1.91 -3.93
N ARG A 176 -22.43 0.64 -4.37
CA ARG A 176 -22.88 0.26 -5.72
C ARG A 176 -24.36 0.54 -5.99
N ARG A 177 -25.22 0.48 -4.96
CA ARG A 177 -26.66 0.76 -5.09
C ARG A 177 -27.00 2.25 -5.18
N ASN A 178 -26.10 3.10 -4.70
CA ASN A 178 -26.30 4.55 -4.62
C ASN A 178 -25.71 5.29 -5.85
N PHE A 179 -25.26 4.55 -6.88
CA PHE A 179 -24.88 5.09 -8.20
C PHE A 179 -26.02 4.97 -9.19
#